data_AF-A0A1X7LRH8-F1
#
_entry.id   AF-A0A1X7LRH8-F1
#
_cell.length_a   1.000
_cell.length_b   1.000
_cell.length_c   1.000
_cell.angle_alpha   90.00
_cell.angle_beta   90.00
_cell.angle_gamma   90.00
#
_symmetry.space_group_name_H-M   'P 1'
#
loop_
_entity.id
_entity.type
_entity.pdbx_description
1 polymer ?
#
loop_
_entity_poly.entity_id
_entity_poly.type
_entity_poly.pdbx_seq_one_letter_code
_entity_poly.pdbx_strand_id
1 'polypeptide(L)'
;MTPERFHQIVAAYGADARRWPPHERAAAQAWAQSHRAETDAALTDAAGIDAWLAADEVEPPSPDLQRRIVERAPVRRPLARGRWWWSGAAVAGVGLLGGVAGAFAVSFFVLTENAPVIHESSYLTSSFGGTAADWSGE
;
A
#
# COMPACT_ATOMS: atom_id res chain seq x y z
N MET A 1 -3.55 32.19 -17.16
CA MET A 1 -2.91 31.64 -18.37
C MET A 1 -2.89 32.75 -19.41
N THR A 2 -1.92 32.81 -20.30
CA THR A 2 -2.02 33.69 -21.49
C THR A 2 -2.84 33.00 -22.59
N PRO A 3 -3.53 33.75 -23.46
CA PRO A 3 -4.28 33.15 -24.58
C PRO A 3 -3.36 32.35 -25.51
N GLU A 4 -2.15 32.83 -25.79
CA GLU A 4 -1.18 32.13 -26.64
C GLU A 4 -0.82 30.76 -26.05
N ARG A 5 -0.64 30.68 -24.73
CA ARG A 5 -0.32 29.41 -24.07
C ARG A 5 -1.50 28.45 -24.10
N PHE A 6 -2.72 28.94 -23.94
CA PHE A 6 -3.92 28.13 -24.10
C PHE A 6 -4.02 27.56 -25.52
N HIS A 7 -3.84 28.38 -26.55
CA HIS A 7 -3.86 27.93 -27.94
C HIS A 7 -2.77 26.89 -28.24
N GLN A 8 -1.56 27.06 -27.70
CA GLN A 8 -0.50 26.04 -27.82
C GLN A 8 -0.90 24.71 -27.18
N ILE A 9 -1.54 24.73 -26.01
CA ILE A 9 -2.01 23.51 -25.34
C ILE A 9 -3.08 22.83 -26.19
N VAL A 10 -4.08 23.57 -26.68
CA VAL A 10 -5.15 23.00 -27.51
C VAL A 10 -4.60 22.45 -28.82
N ALA A 11 -3.68 23.17 -29.48
CA ALA A 11 -3.07 22.70 -30.72
C ALA A 11 -2.20 21.44 -30.54
N ALA A 12 -1.52 21.30 -29.40
CA ALA A 12 -0.64 20.16 -29.15
C ALA A 12 -1.36 18.93 -28.58
N TYR A 13 -2.42 19.12 -27.78
CA TYR A 13 -3.07 18.05 -27.02
C TYR A 13 -4.53 17.78 -27.42
N GLY A 14 -5.12 18.62 -28.26
CA GLY A 14 -6.51 18.52 -28.70
C GLY A 14 -7.52 19.15 -27.73
N ALA A 15 -8.79 18.89 -27.99
CA ALA A 15 -9.91 19.50 -27.25
C ALA A 15 -10.17 18.85 -25.88
N ASP A 16 -9.68 17.64 -25.64
CA ASP A 16 -9.91 16.91 -24.38
C ASP A 16 -8.97 17.39 -23.27
N ALA A 17 -9.55 18.10 -22.29
CA ALA A 17 -8.80 18.63 -21.15
C ALA A 17 -8.06 17.57 -20.32
N ARG A 18 -8.46 16.29 -20.38
CA ARG A 18 -7.76 15.19 -19.68
C ARG A 18 -6.38 14.94 -20.28
N ARG A 19 -6.18 15.22 -21.57
CA ARG A 19 -4.90 15.07 -22.28
C ARG A 19 -3.94 16.24 -22.03
N TRP A 20 -4.42 17.36 -21.51
CA TRP A 20 -3.59 18.54 -21.27
C TRP A 20 -2.52 18.32 -20.19
N PRO A 21 -1.41 19.10 -20.22
CA PRO A 21 -0.33 19.00 -19.25
C PRO A 21 -0.85 19.12 -17.80
N PRO A 22 -0.49 18.19 -16.89
CA PRO A 22 -1.08 18.16 -15.54
C PRO A 22 -0.90 19.45 -14.74
N HIS A 23 0.24 20.12 -14.89
CA HIS A 23 0.58 21.35 -14.17
C HIS A 23 -0.17 22.58 -14.70
N GLU A 24 -0.66 22.55 -15.94
CA GLU A 24 -1.37 23.66 -16.58
C GLU A 24 -2.87 23.41 -16.76
N ARG A 25 -3.33 22.16 -16.61
CA ARG A 25 -4.72 21.76 -16.87
C ARG A 25 -5.74 22.60 -16.11
N ALA A 26 -5.54 22.78 -14.80
CA ALA A 26 -6.46 23.55 -13.97
C ALA A 26 -6.53 25.02 -14.43
N ALA A 27 -5.38 25.62 -14.75
CA ALA A 27 -5.32 26.99 -15.26
C ALA A 27 -5.96 27.11 -16.65
N ALA A 28 -5.79 26.11 -17.52
CA ALA A 28 -6.37 26.09 -18.87
C ALA A 28 -7.89 25.93 -18.82
N GLN A 29 -8.40 25.08 -17.91
CA GLN A 29 -9.84 24.89 -17.70
C GLN A 29 -10.48 26.16 -17.13
N ALA A 30 -9.86 26.79 -16.14
CA ALA A 30 -10.33 28.06 -15.59
C ALA A 30 -10.32 29.18 -16.66
N TRP A 31 -9.31 29.19 -17.53
CA TRP A 31 -9.26 30.11 -18.67
C TRP A 31 -10.41 29.87 -19.64
N ALA A 32 -10.65 28.63 -20.08
CA ALA A 32 -11.76 28.29 -20.97
C ALA A 32 -13.14 28.62 -20.38
N GLN A 33 -13.31 28.45 -19.07
CA GLN A 33 -14.55 28.82 -18.39
C GLN A 33 -14.78 30.34 -18.33
N SER A 34 -13.71 31.12 -18.18
CA SER A 34 -13.78 32.59 -18.10
C SER A 34 -13.83 33.28 -19.47
N HIS A 35 -13.29 32.64 -20.52
CA HIS A 35 -13.14 33.21 -21.87
C HIS A 35 -13.87 32.36 -22.92
N ARG A 36 -15.06 31.86 -22.58
CA ARG A 36 -15.81 30.88 -23.39
C ARG A 36 -15.99 31.30 -24.85
N ALA A 37 -16.33 32.57 -25.10
CA ALA A 37 -16.52 33.08 -26.46
C ALA A 37 -15.25 32.96 -27.33
N GLU A 38 -14.07 33.14 -26.74
CA GLU A 38 -12.78 33.03 -27.44
C GLU A 38 -12.32 31.57 -27.56
N THR A 39 -12.55 30.77 -26.52
CA THR A 39 -12.04 29.39 -26.47
C THR A 39 -12.92 28.40 -27.22
N ASP A 40 -14.23 28.64 -27.34
CA ASP A 40 -15.17 27.71 -27.95
C ASP A 40 -14.78 27.43 -29.41
N ALA A 41 -14.41 28.44 -30.19
CA ALA A 41 -13.98 28.27 -31.58
C ALA A 41 -12.75 27.36 -31.70
N ALA A 42 -11.71 27.59 -30.88
CA ALA A 42 -10.49 26.80 -30.89
C ALA A 42 -10.72 25.35 -30.42
N LEU A 43 -11.60 25.15 -29.42
CA LEU A 43 -11.93 23.81 -28.93
C LEU A 43 -12.79 23.04 -29.93
N THR A 44 -13.74 23.71 -30.62
CA THR A 44 -14.54 23.07 -31.67
C THR A 44 -13.69 22.64 -32.85
N ASP A 45 -12.75 23.47 -33.30
CA ASP A 45 -11.82 23.13 -34.37
C ASP A 45 -10.97 21.90 -34.00
N ALA A 46 -10.33 21.93 -32.82
CA ALA A 46 -9.56 20.79 -32.32
C ALA A 46 -10.41 19.52 -32.13
N ALA A 47 -11.66 19.66 -31.69
CA ALA A 47 -12.57 18.53 -31.52
C ALA A 47 -12.94 17.88 -32.88
N GLY A 48 -13.02 18.67 -33.95
CA GLY A 48 -13.25 18.15 -35.31
C GLY A 48 -12.09 17.27 -35.78
N ILE A 49 -10.86 17.72 -35.58
CA ILE A 49 -9.65 16.94 -35.89
C ILE A 49 -9.59 15.68 -35.03
N ASP A 50 -9.81 15.81 -33.72
CA ASP A 50 -9.85 14.67 -32.79
C ASP A 50 -10.89 13.63 -33.22
N ALA A 51 -12.08 14.06 -33.66
CA ALA A 51 -13.13 13.16 -34.15
C ALA A 51 -12.74 12.46 -35.45
N TRP A 52 -12.12 13.17 -36.38
CA TRP A 52 -11.64 12.59 -37.64
C TRP A 52 -10.56 11.54 -37.40
N LEU A 53 -9.62 11.81 -36.49
CA LEU A 53 -8.59 10.85 -36.09
C LEU A 53 -9.17 9.66 -35.33
N ALA A 54 -10.18 9.87 -34.49
CA ALA A 54 -10.83 8.79 -33.75
C ALA A 54 -11.68 7.87 -34.65
N ALA A 55 -12.06 8.34 -35.85
CA ALA A 55 -12.78 7.54 -36.83
C ALA A 55 -11.87 6.60 -37.64
N ASP A 56 -10.55 6.75 -37.54
CA ASP A 56 -9.59 5.82 -38.15
C ASP A 56 -9.57 4.50 -37.35
N GLU A 57 -10.26 3.49 -37.88
CA GLU A 57 -10.22 2.14 -37.32
C GLU A 57 -9.02 1.36 -37.87
N VAL A 58 -8.13 0.93 -36.98
CA VAL A 58 -7.01 0.07 -37.33
C VAL A 58 -7.47 -1.39 -37.32
N GLU A 59 -7.17 -2.12 -38.41
CA GLU A 59 -7.44 -3.55 -38.51
C GLU A 59 -6.83 -4.32 -37.32
N PRO A 60 -7.56 -5.26 -36.69
CA PRO A 60 -7.03 -6.06 -35.59
C PRO A 60 -5.69 -6.73 -35.94
N PRO A 61 -4.76 -6.83 -34.97
CA PRO A 61 -3.45 -7.41 -35.22
C PRO A 61 -3.57 -8.89 -35.60
N SER A 62 -2.83 -9.30 -36.64
CA SER A 62 -2.84 -10.68 -37.11
C SER A 62 -2.50 -11.69 -35.99
N PRO A 63 -3.09 -12.90 -36.03
CA PRO A 63 -2.78 -13.95 -35.05
C PRO A 63 -1.30 -14.36 -35.09
N ASP A 64 -0.63 -14.22 -36.24
CA ASP A 64 0.81 -14.48 -36.36
C ASP A 64 1.67 -13.48 -35.58
N LEU A 65 1.29 -12.20 -35.56
CA LEU A 65 1.97 -11.21 -34.74
C LEU A 65 1.81 -11.54 -33.25
N GLN A 66 0.61 -11.93 -32.83
CA GLN A 66 0.33 -12.31 -31.44
C GLN A 66 1.19 -13.51 -31.01
N ARG A 67 1.27 -14.55 -31.85
CA ARG A 67 2.12 -15.72 -31.61
C ARG A 67 3.59 -15.34 -31.46
N ARG A 68 4.12 -14.51 -32.37
CA ARG A 68 5.52 -14.05 -32.30
C ARG A 68 5.83 -13.25 -31.04
N ILE A 69 4.87 -12.47 -30.52
CA ILE A 69 5.03 -11.74 -29.26
C ILE A 69 5.11 -12.72 -28.10
N VAL A 70 4.23 -13.72 -28.04
CA VAL A 70 4.23 -14.74 -26.97
C VAL A 70 5.52 -15.56 -26.99
N GLU A 71 5.98 -15.99 -28.17
CA GLU A 71 7.22 -16.76 -28.33
C GLU A 71 8.46 -15.98 -27.89
N ARG A 72 8.48 -14.65 -28.08
CA ARG A 72 9.59 -13.78 -27.70
C ARG A 72 9.47 -13.21 -26.28
N ALA A 73 8.34 -13.41 -25.62
CA ALA A 73 8.13 -12.87 -24.28
C ALA A 73 9.13 -13.53 -23.31
N PRO A 74 9.85 -12.74 -22.49
CA PRO A 74 10.75 -13.30 -21.50
C PRO A 74 9.97 -14.14 -20.50
N VAL A 75 10.27 -15.44 -20.44
CA VAL A 75 9.68 -16.35 -19.47
C VAL A 75 10.13 -15.91 -18.08
N ARG A 76 9.21 -15.31 -17.31
CA ARG A 76 9.42 -15.09 -15.88
C ARG A 76 9.51 -16.46 -15.21
N ARG A 77 10.73 -16.89 -14.86
CA ARG A 77 10.92 -18.09 -14.04
C ARG A 77 10.15 -17.88 -12.75
N PRO A 78 9.21 -18.77 -12.37
CA PRO A 78 8.57 -18.66 -11.08
C PRO A 78 9.66 -18.76 -10.02
N LEU A 79 9.82 -17.69 -9.22
CA LEU A 79 10.60 -17.76 -7.99
C LEU A 79 10.04 -18.93 -7.20
N ALA A 80 10.90 -19.91 -6.91
CA ALA A 80 10.55 -21.20 -6.35
C ALA A 80 9.85 -21.06 -4.98
N ARG A 81 8.54 -20.79 -5.01
CA ARG A 81 7.67 -20.66 -3.84
C ARG A 81 7.55 -21.99 -3.07
N GLY A 82 7.92 -23.11 -3.70
CA GLY A 82 7.93 -24.44 -3.11
C GLY A 82 9.02 -24.70 -2.06
N ARG A 83 10.05 -23.85 -1.95
CA ARG A 83 11.14 -24.05 -0.96
C ARG A 83 10.82 -23.53 0.44
N TRP A 84 9.77 -22.72 0.59
CA TRP A 84 9.35 -22.15 1.88
C TRP A 84 8.34 -23.01 2.65
N TRP A 85 7.67 -23.95 1.98
CA TRP A 85 6.67 -24.81 2.64
C TRP A 85 7.30 -25.95 3.45
N TRP A 86 8.56 -26.31 3.16
CA TRP A 86 9.33 -27.29 3.91
C TRP A 86 9.96 -26.74 5.20
N SER A 87 9.96 -25.43 5.40
CA SER A 87 10.49 -24.83 6.64
C SER A 87 9.65 -25.20 7.88
N GLY A 88 8.40 -25.64 7.70
CA GLY A 88 7.55 -26.11 8.80
C GLY A 88 7.96 -27.49 9.38
N ALA A 89 8.55 -28.37 8.57
CA ALA A 89 8.96 -29.70 9.02
C ALA A 89 10.20 -29.64 9.93
N ALA A 90 11.08 -28.65 9.75
CA ALA A 90 12.25 -28.43 10.61
C ALA A 90 11.87 -27.96 12.02
N VAL A 91 10.72 -27.30 12.19
CA VAL A 91 10.25 -26.79 13.49
C VAL A 91 9.62 -27.90 14.35
N ALA A 92 9.06 -28.95 13.73
CA ALA A 92 8.46 -30.07 14.46
C ALA A 92 9.47 -30.91 15.26
N GLY A 93 10.75 -30.92 14.88
CA GLY A 93 11.79 -31.70 15.58
C GLY A 93 12.23 -31.11 16.93
N VAL A 94 12.19 -29.78 17.08
CA VAL A 94 12.68 -29.10 18.30
C VAL A 94 11.66 -29.18 19.45
N GLY A 95 10.36 -29.26 19.13
CA GLY A 95 9.30 -29.34 20.14
C GLY A 95 9.29 -30.63 20.97
N LEU A 96 9.68 -31.77 20.37
CA LEU A 96 9.67 -33.06 21.07
C LEU A 96 10.77 -33.19 22.14
N LEU A 97 11.94 -32.58 21.92
CA LEU A 97 13.03 -32.57 22.92
C LEU A 97 12.76 -31.57 24.06
N GLY A 98 12.14 -30.43 23.78
CA GLY A 98 11.75 -29.44 24.79
C GLY A 98 10.61 -29.92 25.71
N GLY A 99 9.64 -30.65 25.16
CA GLY A 99 8.50 -31.17 25.93
C GLY A 99 8.89 -32.18 27.02
N VAL A 100 9.86 -33.06 26.74
CA VAL A 100 10.34 -34.06 27.71
C VAL A 100 11.07 -33.39 28.87
N ALA A 101 11.93 -32.40 28.61
CA ALA A 101 12.63 -31.66 29.65
C ALA A 101 11.68 -30.87 30.58
N GLY A 102 10.64 -30.25 30.00
CA GLY A 102 9.60 -29.54 30.78
C GLY A 102 8.80 -30.47 31.70
N ALA A 103 8.45 -31.67 31.22
CA ALA A 103 7.74 -32.67 32.03
C ALA A 103 8.59 -33.15 33.22
N PHE A 104 9.91 -33.36 33.03
CA PHE A 104 10.81 -33.72 34.14
C PHE A 104 10.95 -32.60 35.18
N ALA A 105 11.03 -31.33 34.76
CA ALA A 105 11.14 -30.20 35.69
C ALA A 105 9.90 -30.07 36.59
N VAL A 106 8.69 -30.20 36.03
CA VAL A 106 7.44 -30.17 36.81
C VAL A 106 7.35 -31.36 37.76
N SER A 107 7.74 -32.55 37.32
CA SER A 107 7.71 -33.74 38.17
C SER A 107 8.69 -33.66 39.34
N PHE A 108 9.87 -33.05 39.14
CA PHE A 108 10.85 -32.84 40.21
C PHE A 108 10.40 -31.74 41.18
N PHE A 109 9.78 -30.67 40.68
CA PHE A 109 9.24 -29.58 41.49
C PHE A 109 8.13 -30.08 42.44
N VAL A 110 7.15 -30.83 41.93
CA VAL A 110 6.06 -31.41 42.73
C VAL A 110 6.58 -32.42 43.76
N LEU A 111 7.66 -33.15 43.46
CA LEU A 111 8.24 -34.11 44.40
C LEU A 111 9.09 -33.45 45.50
N THR A 112 9.58 -32.22 45.26
CA THR A 112 10.46 -31.50 46.19
C THR A 112 9.69 -30.57 47.15
N GLU A 113 8.42 -30.27 46.88
CA GLU A 113 7.58 -29.39 47.73
C GLU A 113 7.05 -30.02 49.03
N ASN A 114 7.58 -31.16 49.50
CA ASN A 114 7.27 -31.71 50.83
C ASN A 114 8.27 -31.26 51.92
N ALA A 115 8.72 -30.01 51.88
CA ALA A 115 9.42 -29.38 53.00
C ALA A 115 8.42 -28.55 53.83
N PRO A 116 8.25 -28.80 55.13
CA PRO A 116 7.15 -28.23 55.90
C PRO A 116 7.27 -26.71 56.07
N VAL A 117 6.13 -26.07 55.84
CA VAL A 117 5.82 -24.66 56.01
C VAL A 117 6.03 -24.23 57.48
N ILE A 118 6.95 -23.30 57.72
CA ILE A 118 6.94 -22.49 58.95
C ILE A 118 6.09 -21.25 58.65
N HIS A 119 4.91 -21.20 59.26
CA HIS A 119 4.05 -20.02 59.31
C HIS A 119 4.62 -19.03 60.33
N GLU A 120 4.96 -17.82 59.87
CA GLU A 120 4.78 -16.63 60.71
C GLU A 120 3.74 -15.71 60.06
N SER A 121 2.76 -15.37 60.87
CA SER A 121 1.46 -14.84 60.51
C SER A 121 1.52 -13.34 60.23
N SER A 122 1.03 -12.96 59.05
CA SER A 122 -0.04 -11.98 58.85
C SER A 122 -0.19 -10.87 59.90
N TYR A 123 0.16 -9.63 59.58
CA TYR A 123 -0.69 -8.45 59.88
C TYR A 123 -0.44 -7.34 58.86
N LEU A 124 -1.12 -7.44 57.71
CA LEU A 124 -1.54 -6.26 56.96
C LEU A 124 -2.60 -5.55 57.80
N THR A 125 -2.25 -4.45 58.46
CA THR A 125 -3.27 -3.48 58.90
C THR A 125 -3.17 -2.24 58.03
N SER A 126 -4.27 -2.00 57.33
CA SER A 126 -4.52 -0.85 56.48
C SER A 126 -4.40 0.45 57.29
N SER A 127 -3.68 1.43 56.76
CA SER A 127 -3.72 2.82 57.21
C SER A 127 -3.75 3.72 55.98
N PHE A 128 -4.96 4.09 55.57
CA PHE A 128 -5.19 5.29 54.78
C PHE A 128 -5.22 6.48 55.73
N GLY A 129 -4.30 7.42 55.53
CA GLY A 129 -4.25 8.69 56.23
C GLY A 129 -3.25 9.59 55.55
N GLY A 130 -3.72 10.47 54.66
CA GLY A 130 -2.88 11.43 53.95
C GLY A 130 -2.38 12.54 54.87
N THR A 131 -1.23 13.12 54.52
CA THR A 131 -0.94 14.53 54.77
C THR A 131 -0.01 15.08 53.70
N ALA A 132 -0.42 16.26 53.23
CA ALA A 132 0.22 17.36 52.50
C ALA A 132 1.76 17.42 52.34
N ALA A 133 2.14 18.28 51.38
CA ALA A 133 3.47 18.81 51.03
C ALA A 133 4.15 18.03 49.89
N ASP A 134 4.61 18.61 48.78
CA ASP A 134 4.93 20.00 48.48
C ASP A 134 4.62 20.35 47.02
N TRP A 135 3.92 21.46 46.83
CA TRP A 135 4.06 22.31 45.66
C TRP A 135 4.93 23.50 46.10
N SER A 136 6.15 23.57 45.57
CA SER A 136 6.84 24.85 45.38
C SER A 136 7.52 24.80 44.01
N GLY A 137 6.93 25.52 43.07
CA GLY A 137 7.73 26.14 42.01
C GLY A 137 8.39 27.39 42.57
N GLU A 138 9.38 27.86 41.83
CA GLU A 138 10.18 29.11 42.00
C GLU A 138 11.50 28.96 42.75
#